data_AF-A0A7C9AGE2-F1
#
_entry.id   AF-A0A7C9AGE2-F1
#
_cell.length_a   1.000
_cell.length_b   1.000
_cell.length_c   1.000
_cell.angle_alpha   90.00
_cell.angle_beta   90.00
_cell.angle_gamma   90.00
#
_symmetry.space_group_name_H-M   'P 1'
#
loop_
_entity.id
_entity.type
_entity.pdbx_description
1 polymer ?
#
loop_
_entity_poly.entity_id
_entity_poly.type
_entity_poly.pdbx_seq_one_letter_code
_entity_poly.pdbx_strand_id
1 'polypeptide(L)'
;MAIFNMVTNYAWDAKVVLALAAFAAYYGEFWLVAQLFPTNSLAKSVAILKQLPEIVERSDALKPKYEAISNLIRAMINVTKFIVEFNELPQQYITPDTPAYESADALIPTAAYWIIRSIVACASQIMGLINMSHEYVFLQFVRIIYQMLVRLFESPHTDNMKVLRALIYSKEDQLPLYDGTSKKRVSLDILQRKNVLLLISDLDLSHEELSILDQMYQESRQHPTRAESQYEVVWLPVVDRSTPWTDQKQQQFEALQSLMPWHSVCHPSLLDPAVIRYIKEIWHFNKKPLLVVLDPHGRVANPNALHMMWIWGSMAFPFTTAREEALWRDETWRIELLADAVEPMIFTWVWQQLFIFIPNSLVTPDVPKD
;
A
#
# COMPACT_ATOMS: atom_id res chain seq x y z
N MET A 1 16.10 31.26 8.01
CA MET A 1 16.77 32.58 8.16
C MET A 1 16.06 33.53 9.12
N ALA A 2 14.73 33.65 9.11
CA ALA A 2 14.01 34.57 10.00
C ALA A 2 14.26 34.35 11.51
N ILE A 3 14.32 33.09 11.97
CA ILE A 3 14.57 32.75 13.38
C ILE A 3 15.95 33.24 13.85
N PHE A 4 17.01 33.03 13.06
CA PHE A 4 18.37 33.45 13.43
C PHE A 4 18.49 34.97 13.60
N ASN A 5 17.79 35.76 12.77
CA ASN A 5 17.71 37.22 12.91
C ASN A 5 16.87 37.66 14.13
N MET A 6 15.93 36.82 14.57
CA MET A 6 15.07 37.10 15.72
C MET A 6 15.80 36.87 17.05
N VAL A 7 16.69 35.87 17.11
CA VAL A 7 17.43 35.55 18.35
C VAL A 7 18.79 36.25 18.44
N THR A 8 19.27 36.94 17.39
CA THR A 8 20.61 37.55 17.32
C THR A 8 20.92 38.47 18.50
N ASN A 9 19.93 39.28 18.90
CA ASN A 9 20.07 40.30 19.94
C ASN A 9 19.98 39.76 21.37
N TYR A 10 19.66 38.47 21.55
CA TYR A 10 19.63 37.85 22.87
C TYR A 10 21.03 37.44 23.33
N ALA A 11 21.25 37.49 24.63
CA ALA A 11 22.44 36.92 25.26
C ALA A 11 22.46 35.38 25.12
N TRP A 12 23.64 34.77 25.31
CA TRP A 12 23.85 33.34 25.05
C TRP A 12 23.05 32.42 25.99
N ASP A 13 22.91 32.81 27.25
CA ASP A 13 22.00 32.20 28.22
C ASP A 13 20.55 32.20 27.74
N ALA A 14 20.03 33.37 27.33
CA ALA A 14 18.67 33.50 26.84
C ALA A 14 18.43 32.67 25.57
N LYS A 15 19.41 32.63 24.65
CA LYS A 15 19.36 31.77 23.45
C LYS A 15 19.22 30.29 23.81
N VAL A 16 19.98 29.82 24.78
CA VAL A 16 19.95 28.41 25.21
C VAL A 16 18.65 28.08 25.95
N VAL A 17 18.18 28.96 26.84
CA VAL A 17 16.91 28.79 27.57
C VAL A 17 15.74 28.75 26.60
N LEU A 18 15.69 29.66 25.63
CA LEU A 18 14.65 29.67 24.59
C LEU A 18 14.67 28.40 23.74
N ALA A 19 15.85 27.91 23.37
CA ALA A 19 15.99 26.67 22.61
C ALA A 19 15.50 25.45 23.40
N LEU A 20 15.83 25.36 24.69
CA LEU A 20 15.36 24.28 25.57
C LEU A 20 13.85 24.36 25.82
N ALA A 21 13.31 25.56 26.01
CA ALA A 21 11.87 25.77 26.18
C ALA A 21 11.09 25.35 24.93
N ALA A 22 11.56 25.72 23.74
CA ALA A 22 10.97 25.29 22.47
C ALA A 22 11.03 23.76 22.30
N PHE A 23 12.16 23.14 22.64
CA PHE A 23 12.33 21.69 22.60
C PHE A 23 11.36 20.98 23.56
N ALA A 24 11.22 21.49 24.79
CA ALA A 24 10.28 20.96 25.77
C ALA A 24 8.82 21.14 25.34
N ALA A 25 8.46 22.27 24.74
CA ALA A 25 7.10 22.50 24.24
C ALA A 25 6.74 21.54 23.09
N TYR A 26 7.68 21.26 22.19
CA TYR A 26 7.41 20.45 21.00
C TYR A 26 7.44 18.93 21.29
N TYR A 27 8.35 18.46 22.15
CA TYR A 27 8.55 17.03 22.42
C TYR A 27 8.18 16.60 23.84
N GLY A 28 7.89 17.54 24.74
CA GLY A 28 7.58 17.24 26.14
C GLY A 28 6.32 16.42 26.33
N GLU A 29 5.28 16.62 25.51
CA GLU A 29 4.08 15.78 25.55
C GLU A 29 4.38 14.32 25.21
N PHE A 30 5.12 14.08 24.12
CA PHE A 30 5.54 12.74 23.72
C PHE A 30 6.38 12.10 24.82
N TRP A 31 7.35 12.84 25.36
CA TRP A 31 8.26 12.37 26.40
C TRP A 31 7.53 12.02 27.70
N LEU A 32 6.56 12.85 28.11
CA LEU A 32 5.73 12.62 29.29
C LEU A 32 4.89 11.35 29.17
N VAL A 33 4.25 11.17 28.01
CA VAL A 33 3.46 9.96 27.72
C VAL A 33 4.35 8.73 27.71
N ALA A 34 5.53 8.79 27.11
CA ALA A 34 6.47 7.67 27.05
C ALA A 34 7.01 7.26 28.43
N GLN A 35 7.33 8.24 29.30
CA GLN A 35 7.83 7.96 30.65
C GLN A 35 6.76 7.39 31.58
N LEU A 36 5.53 7.91 31.51
CA LEU A 36 4.42 7.49 32.37
C LEU A 36 3.71 6.24 31.85
N PHE A 37 3.99 5.82 30.61
CA PHE A 37 3.40 4.66 29.98
C PHE A 37 3.42 3.37 30.85
N PRO A 38 4.57 2.91 31.41
CA PRO A 38 4.60 1.67 32.18
C PRO A 38 3.77 1.73 33.47
N THR A 39 3.62 2.91 34.06
CA THR A 39 3.11 3.10 35.43
C THR A 39 1.70 3.68 35.49
N ASN A 40 1.25 4.43 34.49
CA ASN A 40 0.01 5.22 34.54
C ASN A 40 -1.02 4.77 33.48
N SER A 41 -2.23 4.42 33.90
CA SER A 41 -3.32 3.97 33.03
C SER A 41 -3.84 5.05 32.07
N LEU A 42 -3.87 6.32 32.49
CA LEU A 42 -4.27 7.44 31.64
C LEU A 42 -3.23 7.67 30.53
N ALA A 43 -1.94 7.61 30.88
CA ALA A 43 -0.86 7.71 29.88
C ALA A 43 -0.96 6.60 28.83
N LYS A 44 -1.37 5.38 29.23
CA LYS A 44 -1.67 4.28 28.30
C LYS A 44 -2.81 4.62 27.35
N SER A 45 -3.94 5.13 27.85
CA SER A 45 -5.07 5.53 27.01
C SER A 45 -4.71 6.68 26.05
N VAL A 46 -3.95 7.67 26.51
CA VAL A 46 -3.47 8.79 25.68
C VAL A 46 -2.50 8.31 24.60
N ALA A 47 -1.58 7.38 24.93
CA ALA A 47 -0.68 6.78 23.95
C ALA A 47 -1.44 6.02 22.86
N ILE A 48 -2.49 5.27 23.23
CA ILE A 48 -3.36 4.55 22.28
C ILE A 48 -4.08 5.54 21.35
N LEU A 49 -4.68 6.60 21.91
CA LEU A 49 -5.38 7.63 21.13
C LEU A 49 -4.45 8.38 20.17
N LYS A 50 -3.21 8.67 20.59
CA LYS A 50 -2.19 9.29 19.74
C LYS A 50 -1.52 8.30 18.78
N GLN A 51 -1.98 7.05 18.70
CA GLN A 51 -1.43 6.01 17.83
C GLN A 51 0.08 5.77 18.10
N LEU A 52 0.48 5.77 19.38
CA LEU A 52 1.81 5.41 19.86
C LEU A 52 1.85 4.03 20.57
N PRO A 53 1.16 2.97 20.09
CA PRO A 53 1.02 1.71 20.83
C PRO A 53 2.32 0.90 20.92
N GLU A 54 3.37 1.23 20.17
CA GLU A 54 4.59 0.42 20.09
C GLU A 54 5.65 0.72 21.18
N ILE A 55 5.40 1.66 22.10
CA ILE A 55 6.19 1.75 23.35
C ILE A 55 6.06 0.44 24.16
N VAL A 56 4.99 -0.33 23.92
CA VAL A 56 4.60 -1.56 24.64
C VAL A 56 5.47 -2.78 24.32
N GLU A 57 5.73 -3.08 23.04
CA GLU A 57 6.31 -4.39 22.64
C GLU A 57 7.84 -4.35 22.46
N ARG A 58 8.41 -3.17 22.21
CA ARG A 58 9.87 -2.98 22.01
C ARG A 58 10.51 -2.11 23.08
N SER A 59 9.86 -1.98 24.24
CA SER A 59 10.40 -1.28 25.40
C SER A 59 11.88 -1.64 25.62
N ASP A 60 12.25 -2.91 25.52
CA ASP A 60 13.61 -3.39 25.78
C ASP A 60 14.63 -3.00 24.69
N ALA A 61 14.25 -3.03 23.42
CA ALA A 61 15.16 -2.69 22.30
C ALA A 61 15.36 -1.18 22.13
N LEU A 62 14.34 -0.39 22.50
CA LEU A 62 14.38 1.07 22.42
C LEU A 62 14.85 1.72 23.72
N LYS A 63 14.84 0.98 24.84
CA LYS A 63 15.36 1.41 26.14
C LYS A 63 16.72 2.12 26.08
N PRO A 64 17.77 1.55 25.45
CA PRO A 64 19.08 2.21 25.41
C PRO A 64 19.04 3.54 24.65
N LYS A 65 18.19 3.68 23.63
CA LYS A 65 18.03 4.94 22.88
C LYS A 65 17.33 6.00 23.73
N TYR A 66 16.27 5.63 24.44
CA TYR A 66 15.59 6.53 25.38
C TYR A 66 16.50 6.96 26.52
N GLU A 67 17.28 6.04 27.09
CA GLU A 67 18.25 6.35 28.16
C GLU A 67 19.34 7.31 27.66
N ALA A 68 19.91 7.07 26.47
CA ALA A 68 20.89 7.96 25.88
C ALA A 68 20.35 9.39 25.66
N ILE A 69 19.13 9.52 25.12
CA ILE A 69 18.46 10.82 24.94
C ILE A 69 18.19 11.48 26.30
N SER A 70 17.72 10.73 27.30
CA SER A 70 17.46 11.25 28.64
C SER A 70 18.72 11.79 29.31
N ASN A 71 19.83 11.07 29.18
CA ASN A 71 21.12 11.47 29.72
C ASN A 71 21.64 12.73 29.03
N LEU A 72 21.49 12.83 27.70
CA LEU A 72 21.87 14.02 26.96
C LEU A 72 21.02 15.24 27.32
N ILE A 73 19.69 15.07 27.45
CA ILE A 73 18.79 16.14 27.90
C ILE A 73 19.18 16.63 29.30
N ARG A 74 19.50 15.72 30.21
CA ARG A 74 19.96 16.07 31.56
C ARG A 74 21.28 16.85 31.53
N ALA A 75 22.24 16.41 30.72
CA ALA A 75 23.50 17.13 30.54
C ALA A 75 23.27 18.54 29.98
N MET A 76 22.43 18.69 28.96
CA MET A 76 22.07 20.01 28.42
C MET A 76 21.46 20.92 29.48
N ILE A 77 20.49 20.44 30.26
CA ILE A 77 19.87 21.23 31.34
C ILE A 77 20.91 21.65 32.39
N ASN A 78 21.82 20.76 32.77
CA ASN A 78 22.85 21.06 33.75
C ASN A 78 23.81 22.15 33.26
N VAL A 79 24.29 22.05 32.02
CA VAL A 79 25.18 23.07 31.44
C VAL A 79 24.44 24.41 31.30
N THR A 80 23.17 24.41 30.89
CA THR A 80 22.37 25.65 30.85
C THR A 80 22.24 26.30 32.21
N LYS A 81 21.99 25.51 33.28
CA LYS A 81 21.93 26.06 34.65
C LYS A 81 23.24 26.72 35.04
N PHE A 82 24.38 26.09 34.75
CA PHE A 82 25.69 26.69 35.02
C PHE A 82 25.90 28.01 34.26
N ILE A 83 25.47 28.09 32.99
CA ILE A 83 25.56 29.34 32.20
C ILE A 83 24.70 30.45 32.82
N VAL A 84 23.48 30.12 33.26
CA VAL A 84 22.56 31.08 33.88
C VAL A 84 23.10 31.53 35.25
N GLU A 85 23.50 30.59 36.11
CA GLU A 85 24.07 30.88 37.43
C GLU A 85 25.33 31.74 37.31
N PHE A 86 26.20 31.49 36.32
CA PHE A 86 27.38 32.31 36.06
C PHE A 86 27.01 33.76 35.68
N ASN A 87 25.99 33.95 34.84
CA ASN A 87 25.53 35.28 34.45
C ASN A 87 24.81 36.04 35.57
N GLU A 88 24.23 35.33 36.55
CA GLU A 88 23.56 35.92 37.72
C GLU A 88 24.53 36.31 38.85
N LEU A 89 25.82 36.01 38.74
CA LEU A 89 26.78 36.34 39.78
C LEU A 89 26.91 37.86 39.98
N PRO A 90 26.95 38.37 41.24
CA PRO A 90 27.01 39.80 41.48
C PRO A 90 28.33 40.42 41.01
N GLN A 91 28.24 41.48 40.20
CA GLN A 91 29.38 42.22 39.66
C GLN A 91 30.34 42.79 40.74
N GLN A 92 29.88 42.88 41.99
CA GLN A 92 30.66 43.38 43.12
C GLN A 92 31.78 42.43 43.57
N TYR A 93 31.72 41.15 43.19
CA TYR A 93 32.70 40.12 43.56
C TYR A 93 33.50 39.58 42.36
N ILE A 94 33.27 40.15 41.16
CA ILE A 94 33.87 39.70 39.90
C ILE A 94 34.57 40.89 39.24
N THR A 95 35.90 40.87 39.25
CA THR A 95 36.69 41.74 38.37
C THR A 95 36.83 41.07 37.00
N PRO A 96 36.42 41.74 35.90
CA PRO A 96 36.50 41.21 34.53
C PRO A 96 37.90 40.72 34.13
N ASP A 97 38.95 41.31 34.74
CA ASP A 97 40.36 41.02 34.45
C ASP A 97 40.90 39.77 35.17
N THR A 98 40.04 38.95 35.77
CA THR A 98 40.48 37.68 36.36
C THR A 98 40.57 36.60 35.28
N PRO A 99 41.70 35.88 35.15
CA PRO A 99 41.91 34.91 34.06
C PRO A 99 40.89 33.77 34.06
N ALA A 100 40.28 33.48 35.21
CA ALA A 100 39.19 32.50 35.33
C ALA A 100 37.87 32.99 34.72
N TYR A 101 37.55 34.28 34.82
CA TYR A 101 36.35 34.88 34.26
C TYR A 101 36.45 34.99 32.73
N GLU A 102 37.58 35.48 32.21
CA GLU A 102 37.84 35.55 30.75
C GLU A 102 37.76 34.17 30.09
N SER A 103 38.32 33.15 30.74
CA SER A 103 38.27 31.77 30.26
C SER A 103 36.84 31.23 30.23
N ALA A 104 36.03 31.53 31.25
CA ALA A 104 34.63 31.09 31.31
C ALA A 104 33.76 31.81 30.27
N ASP A 105 33.93 33.14 30.12
CA ASP A 105 33.19 33.95 29.15
C ASP A 105 33.45 33.51 27.70
N ALA A 106 34.69 33.11 27.39
CA ALA A 106 35.04 32.53 26.09
C ALA A 106 34.41 31.14 25.84
N LEU A 107 34.10 30.38 26.88
CA LEU A 107 33.53 29.03 26.78
C LEU A 107 32.00 29.04 26.63
N ILE A 108 31.31 30.07 27.11
CA ILE A 108 29.84 30.17 27.08
C ILE A 108 29.26 30.08 25.66
N PRO A 109 29.75 30.83 24.64
CA PRO A 109 29.26 30.70 23.27
C PRO A 109 29.45 29.28 22.70
N THR A 110 30.57 28.64 23.06
CA THR A 110 30.89 27.28 22.61
C THR A 110 29.96 26.27 23.27
N ALA A 111 29.74 26.36 24.59
CA ALA A 111 28.79 25.53 25.31
C ALA A 111 27.35 25.70 24.77
N ALA A 112 26.93 26.96 24.51
CA ALA A 112 25.64 27.26 23.91
C ALA A 112 25.46 26.62 22.53
N TYR A 113 26.48 26.67 21.68
CA TYR A 113 26.49 25.98 20.39
C TYR A 113 26.29 24.46 20.55
N TRP A 114 27.04 23.82 21.46
CA TRP A 114 26.93 22.38 21.71
C TRP A 114 25.57 21.97 22.25
N ILE A 115 24.95 22.78 23.11
CA ILE A 115 23.59 22.55 23.60
C ILE A 115 22.60 22.63 22.45
N ILE A 116 22.63 23.70 21.64
CA ILE A 116 21.69 23.88 20.52
C ILE A 116 21.86 22.74 19.50
N ARG A 117 23.08 22.35 19.17
CA ARG A 117 23.33 21.21 18.27
C ARG A 117 22.77 19.91 18.86
N SER A 118 22.94 19.69 20.16
CA SER A 118 22.43 18.49 20.86
C SER A 118 20.90 18.47 20.89
N ILE A 119 20.25 19.63 21.05
CA ILE A 119 18.78 19.77 20.93
C ILE A 119 18.31 19.32 19.55
N VAL A 120 18.96 19.80 18.48
CA VAL A 120 18.61 19.43 17.10
C VAL A 120 18.82 17.93 16.87
N ALA A 121 19.91 17.36 17.38
CA ALA A 121 20.17 15.92 17.29
C ALA A 121 19.10 15.10 18.01
N CYS A 122 18.73 15.47 19.25
CA CYS A 122 17.65 14.84 19.99
C CYS A 122 16.31 14.93 19.26
N ALA A 123 15.97 16.11 18.73
CA ALA A 123 14.74 16.32 17.96
C ALA A 123 14.66 15.39 16.73
N SER A 124 15.76 15.25 15.98
CA SER A 124 15.84 14.35 14.83
C SER A 124 15.65 12.89 15.24
N GLN A 125 16.27 12.45 16.33
CA GLN A 125 16.13 11.08 16.84
C GLN A 125 14.71 10.79 17.31
N ILE A 126 14.08 11.73 18.05
CA ILE A 126 12.70 11.59 18.52
C ILE A 126 11.73 11.55 17.33
N MET A 127 11.92 12.41 16.33
CA MET A 127 11.12 12.38 15.10
C MET A 127 11.24 11.03 14.38
N GLY A 128 12.45 10.46 14.31
CA GLY A 128 12.65 9.12 13.77
C GLY A 128 11.87 8.05 14.53
N LEU A 129 11.89 8.09 15.87
CA LEU A 129 11.12 7.17 16.71
C LEU A 129 9.61 7.28 16.50
N ILE A 130 9.10 8.52 16.37
CA ILE A 130 7.68 8.77 16.09
C ILE A 130 7.30 8.20 14.71
N ASN A 131 8.10 8.46 13.67
CA ASN A 131 7.82 7.93 12.33
C ASN A 131 7.82 6.39 12.28
N MET A 132 8.79 5.75 12.95
CA MET A 132 8.82 4.28 13.07
C MET A 132 7.54 3.74 13.73
N SER A 133 7.03 4.43 14.76
CA SER A 133 5.79 4.03 15.43
C SER A 133 4.57 4.13 14.52
N HIS A 134 4.48 5.17 13.68
CA HIS A 134 3.39 5.31 12.70
C HIS A 134 3.44 4.23 11.62
N GLU A 135 4.63 3.93 11.09
CA GLU A 135 4.80 2.87 10.08
C GLU A 135 4.39 1.50 10.63
N TYR A 136 4.75 1.18 11.87
CA TYR A 136 4.33 -0.06 12.49
C TYR A 136 2.82 -0.14 12.73
N VAL A 137 2.21 0.93 13.25
CA VAL A 137 0.75 0.98 13.43
C VAL A 137 0.05 0.71 12.10
N PHE A 138 0.52 1.35 11.04
CA PHE A 138 0.03 1.10 9.69
C PHE A 138 0.20 -0.37 9.29
N LEU A 139 1.37 -0.98 9.50
CA LEU A 139 1.61 -2.40 9.20
C LEU A 139 0.71 -3.35 10.03
N GLN A 140 0.45 -3.02 11.30
CA GLN A 140 -0.48 -3.79 12.15
C GLN A 140 -1.92 -3.68 11.64
N PHE A 141 -2.37 -2.48 11.25
CA PHE A 141 -3.68 -2.30 10.63
C PHE A 141 -3.80 -3.12 9.34
N VAL A 142 -2.80 -3.04 8.45
CA VAL A 142 -2.75 -3.84 7.22
C VAL A 142 -2.81 -5.34 7.55
N ARG A 143 -2.09 -5.80 8.58
CA ARG A 143 -2.14 -7.20 9.04
C ARG A 143 -3.53 -7.61 9.52
N ILE A 144 -4.21 -6.75 10.29
CA ILE A 144 -5.56 -7.03 10.81
C ILE A 144 -6.56 -7.14 9.65
N ILE A 145 -6.54 -6.17 8.73
CA ILE A 145 -7.43 -6.19 7.55
C ILE A 145 -7.16 -7.42 6.69
N TYR A 146 -5.88 -7.77 6.47
CA TYR A 146 -5.51 -8.98 5.73
C TYR A 146 -6.09 -10.25 6.39
N GLN A 147 -5.97 -10.39 7.70
CA GLN A 147 -6.54 -11.54 8.42
C GLN A 147 -8.07 -11.56 8.37
N MET A 148 -8.71 -10.39 8.40
CA MET A 148 -10.15 -10.27 8.19
C MET A 148 -10.55 -10.72 6.77
N LEU A 149 -9.79 -10.35 5.73
CA LEU A 149 -10.03 -10.78 4.35
C LEU A 149 -9.94 -12.30 4.20
N VAL A 150 -8.89 -12.93 4.74
CA VAL A 150 -8.75 -14.39 4.72
C VAL A 150 -9.98 -15.07 5.33
N ARG A 151 -10.37 -14.67 6.55
CA ARG A 151 -11.56 -15.20 7.22
C ARG A 151 -12.85 -14.94 6.45
N LEU A 152 -12.95 -13.77 5.81
CA LEU A 152 -14.11 -13.39 5.04
C LEU A 152 -14.31 -14.34 3.86
N PHE A 153 -13.25 -14.69 3.12
CA PHE A 153 -13.35 -15.62 1.99
C PHE A 153 -13.59 -17.08 2.41
N GLU A 154 -13.20 -17.48 3.62
CA GLU A 154 -13.49 -18.81 4.18
C GLU A 154 -14.94 -18.96 4.66
N SER A 155 -15.57 -17.86 5.09
CA SER A 155 -16.93 -17.87 5.62
C SER A 155 -18.00 -17.85 4.51
N PRO A 156 -19.12 -18.59 4.66
CA PRO A 156 -20.24 -18.52 3.73
C PRO A 156 -21.02 -17.21 3.90
N HIS A 157 -21.46 -16.61 2.78
CA HIS A 157 -22.27 -15.39 2.78
C HIS A 157 -23.61 -15.59 2.07
N THR A 158 -24.60 -14.79 2.45
CA THR A 158 -25.91 -14.74 1.78
C THR A 158 -25.79 -14.17 0.37
N ASP A 159 -24.93 -13.16 0.18
CA ASP A 159 -24.60 -12.55 -1.10
C ASP A 159 -23.13 -12.08 -1.12
N ASN A 160 -22.67 -11.68 -2.30
CA ASN A 160 -21.31 -11.22 -2.56
C ASN A 160 -20.96 -9.83 -2.00
N MET A 161 -21.91 -9.09 -1.39
CA MET A 161 -21.69 -7.69 -1.05
C MET A 161 -20.66 -7.46 0.05
N LYS A 162 -20.58 -8.35 1.04
CA LYS A 162 -19.57 -8.25 2.10
C LYS A 162 -18.15 -8.36 1.55
N VAL A 163 -17.95 -9.29 0.61
CA VAL A 163 -16.67 -9.50 -0.07
C VAL A 163 -16.32 -8.30 -0.95
N LEU A 164 -17.25 -7.83 -1.78
CA LEU A 164 -17.02 -6.68 -2.66
C LEU A 164 -16.69 -5.40 -1.89
N ARG A 165 -17.38 -5.13 -0.77
CA ARG A 165 -17.11 -3.96 0.09
C ARG A 165 -15.79 -4.08 0.86
N ALA A 166 -15.31 -5.29 1.13
CA ALA A 166 -14.01 -5.51 1.75
C ALA A 166 -12.85 -5.37 0.75
N LEU A 167 -13.05 -5.78 -0.50
CA LEU A 167 -12.06 -5.61 -1.58
C LEU A 167 -11.97 -4.15 -2.04
N ILE A 168 -13.11 -3.50 -2.23
CA ILE A 168 -13.21 -2.12 -2.72
C ILE A 168 -13.68 -1.26 -1.57
N TYR A 169 -12.74 -0.55 -0.94
CA TYR A 169 -13.05 0.34 0.16
C TYR A 169 -13.97 1.46 -0.33
N SER A 170 -15.17 1.50 0.22
CA SER A 170 -16.15 2.55 -0.05
C SER A 170 -16.86 2.92 1.24
N LYS A 171 -16.92 4.21 1.55
CA LYS A 171 -17.88 4.71 2.54
C LYS A 171 -19.30 4.55 1.98
N GLU A 172 -20.30 4.51 2.85
CA GLU A 172 -21.69 4.24 2.45
C GLU A 172 -22.24 5.22 1.38
N ASP A 173 -21.79 6.48 1.38
CA ASP A 173 -22.20 7.50 0.41
C ASP A 173 -21.32 7.58 -0.86
N GLN A 174 -20.26 6.76 -0.97
CA GLN A 174 -19.35 6.80 -2.11
C GLN A 174 -19.83 5.89 -3.24
N LEU A 175 -19.61 6.34 -4.48
CA LEU A 175 -19.82 5.56 -5.71
C LEU A 175 -18.43 5.10 -6.20
N PRO A 176 -17.95 3.92 -5.75
CA PRO A 176 -16.56 3.53 -5.92
C PRO A 176 -16.25 2.98 -7.32
N LEU A 177 -17.30 2.64 -8.08
CA LEU A 177 -17.16 2.12 -9.44
C LEU A 177 -17.42 3.21 -10.47
N TYR A 178 -16.70 3.12 -11.58
CA TYR A 178 -16.90 3.85 -12.82
C TYR A 178 -17.47 2.87 -13.84
N ASP A 179 -18.61 3.20 -14.43
CA ASP A 179 -19.20 2.43 -15.54
C ASP A 179 -18.62 2.97 -16.86
N GLY A 180 -17.88 2.13 -17.58
CA GLY A 180 -17.27 2.46 -18.86
C GLY A 180 -18.26 2.81 -19.96
N THR A 181 -19.48 2.25 -19.91
CA THR A 181 -20.51 2.49 -20.93
C THR A 181 -21.19 3.83 -20.71
N SER A 182 -21.71 4.08 -19.50
CA SER A 182 -22.40 5.36 -19.19
C SER A 182 -21.45 6.51 -18.85
N LYS A 183 -20.17 6.21 -18.62
CA LYS A 183 -19.13 7.14 -18.17
C LYS A 183 -19.46 7.85 -16.85
N LYS A 184 -20.20 7.16 -15.97
CA LYS A 184 -20.66 7.68 -14.67
C LYS A 184 -20.21 6.80 -13.53
N ARG A 185 -20.17 7.39 -12.33
CA ARG A 185 -19.93 6.62 -11.11
C ARG A 185 -21.19 5.90 -10.66
N VAL A 186 -21.03 4.67 -10.18
CA VAL A 186 -22.12 3.77 -9.79
C VAL A 186 -21.82 3.09 -8.45
N SER A 187 -22.89 2.62 -7.78
CA SER A 187 -22.78 1.88 -6.51
C SER A 187 -22.33 0.45 -6.76
N LEU A 188 -21.75 -0.20 -5.74
CA LEU A 188 -21.46 -1.64 -5.74
C LEU A 188 -22.74 -2.49 -5.82
N ASP A 189 -23.90 -1.95 -5.43
CA ASP A 189 -25.15 -2.71 -5.33
C ASP A 189 -25.61 -3.28 -6.68
N ILE A 190 -25.14 -2.73 -7.81
CA ILE A 190 -25.41 -3.27 -9.15
C ILE A 190 -24.82 -4.67 -9.38
N LEU A 191 -23.84 -5.06 -8.55
CA LEU A 191 -23.15 -6.35 -8.60
C LEU A 191 -23.78 -7.39 -7.65
N GLN A 192 -24.77 -6.99 -6.84
CA GLN A 192 -25.35 -7.86 -5.81
C GLN A 192 -25.94 -9.12 -6.45
N ARG A 193 -25.53 -10.29 -5.91
CA ARG A 193 -25.98 -11.63 -6.37
C ARG A 193 -25.72 -11.93 -7.85
N LYS A 194 -24.74 -11.27 -8.48
CA LYS A 194 -24.25 -11.59 -9.82
C LYS A 194 -22.95 -12.37 -9.77
N ASN A 195 -22.63 -13.10 -10.85
CA ASN A 195 -21.26 -13.58 -11.07
C ASN A 195 -20.39 -12.37 -11.41
N VAL A 196 -19.31 -12.17 -10.65
CA VAL A 196 -18.42 -11.02 -10.84
C VAL A 196 -17.04 -11.51 -11.23
N LEU A 197 -16.59 -11.11 -12.42
CA LEU A 197 -15.25 -11.36 -12.92
C LEU A 197 -14.38 -10.15 -12.55
N LEU A 198 -13.46 -10.36 -11.62
CA LEU A 198 -12.48 -9.36 -11.22
C LEU A 198 -11.27 -9.42 -12.15
N LEU A 199 -11.16 -8.45 -13.05
CA LEU A 199 -9.98 -8.25 -13.88
C LEU A 199 -8.92 -7.52 -13.03
N ILE A 200 -7.82 -8.19 -12.71
CA ILE A 200 -6.75 -7.69 -11.85
C ILE A 200 -5.52 -7.51 -12.71
N SER A 201 -4.97 -6.30 -12.74
CA SER A 201 -3.78 -5.98 -13.52
C SER A 201 -3.00 -4.82 -12.90
N ASP A 202 -1.79 -4.59 -13.39
CA ASP A 202 -1.14 -3.29 -13.24
C ASP A 202 -1.61 -2.33 -14.35
N LEU A 203 -0.88 -1.23 -14.55
CA LEU A 203 -1.18 -0.23 -15.59
C LEU A 203 -0.52 -0.57 -16.94
N ASP A 204 0.14 -1.73 -17.07
CA ASP A 204 0.88 -2.14 -18.26
C ASP A 204 0.14 -3.29 -19.00
N LEU A 205 -1.19 -3.20 -19.06
CA LEU A 205 -2.03 -4.13 -19.82
C LEU A 205 -1.84 -3.98 -21.33
N SER A 206 -1.65 -5.09 -22.04
CA SER A 206 -1.53 -5.06 -23.50
C SER A 206 -2.90 -4.83 -24.17
N HIS A 207 -2.88 -4.22 -25.36
CA HIS A 207 -4.10 -4.00 -26.13
C HIS A 207 -4.72 -5.32 -26.65
N GLU A 208 -3.89 -6.33 -26.92
CA GLU A 208 -4.32 -7.65 -27.38
C GLU A 208 -5.10 -8.40 -26.29
N GLU A 209 -4.63 -8.35 -25.04
CA GLU A 209 -5.36 -8.98 -23.92
C GLU A 209 -6.72 -8.30 -23.68
N LEU A 210 -6.78 -6.97 -23.84
CA LEU A 210 -8.01 -6.20 -23.69
C LEU A 210 -9.00 -6.41 -24.83
N SER A 211 -8.54 -6.53 -26.07
CA SER A 211 -9.43 -6.66 -27.24
C SER A 211 -10.22 -7.97 -27.21
N ILE A 212 -9.61 -9.07 -26.78
CA ILE A 212 -10.29 -10.37 -26.64
C ILE A 212 -11.38 -10.28 -25.56
N LEU A 213 -11.05 -9.66 -24.40
CA LEU A 213 -12.02 -9.47 -23.32
C LEU A 213 -13.17 -8.53 -23.73
N ASP A 214 -12.87 -7.46 -24.47
CA ASP A 214 -13.87 -6.53 -25.00
C ASP A 214 -14.84 -7.25 -25.94
N GLN A 215 -14.33 -8.01 -26.90
CA GLN A 215 -15.17 -8.78 -27.82
C GLN A 215 -16.12 -9.71 -27.06
N MET A 216 -15.59 -10.53 -26.14
CA MET A 216 -16.40 -11.48 -25.37
C MET A 216 -17.44 -10.78 -24.49
N TYR A 217 -17.06 -9.66 -23.86
CA TYR A 217 -17.99 -8.88 -23.07
C TYR A 217 -19.11 -8.30 -23.94
N GLN A 218 -18.79 -7.73 -25.10
CA GLN A 218 -19.78 -7.19 -26.03
C GLN A 218 -20.76 -8.25 -26.54
N GLU A 219 -20.27 -9.43 -26.93
CA GLU A 219 -21.11 -10.58 -27.33
C GLU A 219 -22.10 -10.97 -26.23
N SER A 220 -21.65 -10.98 -24.96
CA SER A 220 -22.53 -11.23 -23.81
C SER A 220 -23.64 -10.17 -23.69
N ARG A 221 -23.31 -8.89 -23.95
CA ARG A 221 -24.27 -7.77 -23.86
C ARG A 221 -25.30 -7.78 -24.99
N GLN A 222 -24.97 -8.32 -26.17
CA GLN A 222 -25.92 -8.47 -27.28
C GLN A 222 -27.00 -9.52 -27.00
N HIS A 223 -26.71 -10.49 -26.12
CA HIS A 223 -27.62 -11.57 -25.76
C HIS A 223 -27.87 -11.63 -24.24
N PRO A 224 -28.47 -10.59 -23.63
CA PRO A 224 -28.55 -10.45 -22.18
C PRO A 224 -29.52 -11.44 -21.52
N THR A 225 -30.34 -12.15 -22.28
CA THR A 225 -31.26 -13.18 -21.77
C THR A 225 -30.62 -14.57 -21.67
N ARG A 226 -29.42 -14.77 -22.24
CA ARG A 226 -28.70 -16.04 -22.11
C ARG A 226 -28.13 -16.18 -20.70
N ALA A 227 -28.11 -17.42 -20.21
CA ALA A 227 -27.47 -17.75 -18.94
C ALA A 227 -25.97 -17.40 -18.96
N GLU A 228 -25.30 -17.67 -20.09
CA GLU A 228 -23.88 -17.39 -20.32
C GLU A 228 -23.51 -15.90 -20.20
N SER A 229 -24.49 -15.01 -20.35
CA SER A 229 -24.30 -13.56 -20.25
C SER A 229 -24.54 -12.99 -18.85
N GLN A 230 -24.92 -13.82 -17.87
CA GLN A 230 -25.25 -13.41 -16.50
C GLN A 230 -23.99 -13.19 -15.63
N TYR A 231 -23.10 -12.31 -16.08
CA TYR A 231 -21.92 -11.90 -15.34
C TYR A 231 -21.62 -10.40 -15.53
N GLU A 232 -20.83 -9.83 -14.62
CA GLU A 232 -20.29 -8.48 -14.72
C GLU A 232 -18.77 -8.53 -14.60
N VAL A 233 -18.07 -7.65 -15.30
CA VAL A 233 -16.61 -7.51 -15.19
C VAL A 233 -16.30 -6.24 -14.38
N VAL A 234 -15.35 -6.34 -13.45
CA VAL A 234 -14.86 -5.22 -12.64
C VAL A 234 -13.35 -5.18 -12.70
N TRP A 235 -12.78 -4.07 -13.17
CA TRP A 235 -11.34 -3.86 -13.21
C TRP A 235 -10.80 -3.33 -11.86
N LEU A 236 -9.82 -4.04 -11.31
CA LEU A 236 -9.08 -3.73 -10.08
C LEU A 236 -7.61 -3.40 -10.43
N PRO A 237 -7.24 -2.10 -10.52
CA PRO A 237 -5.88 -1.69 -10.83
C PRO A 237 -4.94 -1.86 -9.61
N VAL A 238 -4.08 -2.87 -9.64
CA VAL A 238 -3.10 -3.15 -8.58
C VAL A 238 -1.79 -2.41 -8.87
N VAL A 239 -1.64 -1.24 -8.26
CA VAL A 239 -0.45 -0.39 -8.43
C VAL A 239 0.44 -0.45 -7.21
N ASP A 240 1.76 -0.46 -7.42
CA ASP A 240 2.73 -0.38 -6.34
C ASP A 240 2.74 1.03 -5.70
N ARG A 241 2.33 1.08 -4.43
CA ARG A 241 2.28 2.30 -3.62
C ARG A 241 3.65 2.77 -3.12
N SER A 242 4.72 1.98 -3.31
CA SER A 242 6.09 2.42 -3.01
C SER A 242 6.55 3.56 -3.91
N THR A 243 5.97 3.65 -5.12
CA THR A 243 6.28 4.68 -6.10
C THR A 243 5.22 5.78 -6.06
N PRO A 244 5.63 7.06 -6.14
CA PRO A 244 4.68 8.16 -6.09
C PRO A 244 3.66 8.05 -7.24
N TRP A 245 2.43 8.48 -6.96
CA TRP A 245 1.40 8.65 -7.98
C TRP A 245 1.69 9.95 -8.73
N THR A 246 2.07 9.83 -10.00
CA THR A 246 2.42 10.96 -10.87
C THR A 246 1.30 11.23 -11.87
N ASP A 247 1.28 12.43 -12.45
CA ASP A 247 0.30 12.80 -13.49
C ASP A 247 0.37 11.86 -14.70
N GLN A 248 1.56 11.34 -15.03
CA GLN A 248 1.73 10.35 -16.09
C GLN A 248 0.99 9.04 -15.78
N LYS A 249 1.07 8.53 -14.55
CA LYS A 249 0.33 7.33 -14.13
C LYS A 249 -1.18 7.56 -14.12
N GLN A 250 -1.60 8.76 -13.73
CA GLN A 250 -3.01 9.16 -13.79
C GLN A 250 -3.52 9.12 -15.24
N GLN A 251 -2.79 9.70 -16.18
CA GLN A 251 -3.14 9.68 -17.60
C GLN A 251 -3.18 8.25 -18.17
N GLN A 252 -2.20 7.41 -17.82
CA GLN A 252 -2.18 6.00 -18.22
C GLN A 252 -3.40 5.23 -17.67
N PHE A 253 -3.74 5.45 -16.40
CA PHE A 253 -4.92 4.86 -15.77
C PHE A 253 -6.21 5.28 -16.49
N GLU A 254 -6.38 6.58 -16.76
CA GLU A 254 -7.56 7.10 -17.46
C GLU A 254 -7.64 6.59 -18.91
N ALA A 255 -6.50 6.51 -19.61
CA ALA A 255 -6.43 5.96 -20.96
C ALA A 255 -6.89 4.50 -20.98
N LEU A 256 -6.38 3.65 -20.08
CA LEU A 256 -6.82 2.26 -19.96
C LEU A 256 -8.29 2.14 -19.56
N GLN A 257 -8.74 2.92 -18.56
CA GLN A 257 -10.13 2.92 -18.12
C GLN A 257 -11.09 3.30 -19.26
N SER A 258 -10.68 4.21 -20.15
CA SER A 258 -11.49 4.65 -21.29
C SER A 258 -11.68 3.59 -22.38
N LEU A 259 -10.79 2.60 -22.43
CA LEU A 259 -10.87 1.47 -23.38
C LEU A 259 -11.79 0.35 -22.90
N MET A 260 -12.19 0.36 -21.63
CA MET A 260 -12.96 -0.73 -21.02
C MET A 260 -14.47 -0.39 -21.02
N PRO A 261 -15.33 -1.24 -21.62
CA PRO A 261 -16.79 -1.02 -21.60
C PRO A 261 -17.44 -1.43 -20.26
N TRP A 262 -16.73 -2.21 -19.44
CA TRP A 262 -17.22 -2.75 -18.17
C TRP A 262 -16.93 -1.82 -16.98
N HIS A 263 -17.18 -2.28 -15.76
CA HIS A 263 -16.99 -1.49 -14.55
C HIS A 263 -15.52 -1.44 -14.14
N SER A 264 -15.07 -0.32 -13.59
CA SER A 264 -13.72 -0.15 -13.07
C SER A 264 -13.77 0.53 -11.71
N VAL A 265 -12.83 0.23 -10.82
CA VAL A 265 -12.65 1.03 -9.61
C VAL A 265 -12.22 2.45 -10.00
N CYS A 266 -12.91 3.47 -9.48
CA CYS A 266 -12.70 4.88 -9.86
C CYS A 266 -11.25 5.37 -9.69
N HIS A 267 -10.51 4.82 -8.73
CA HIS A 267 -9.12 5.16 -8.48
C HIS A 267 -8.41 4.04 -7.70
N PRO A 268 -7.14 3.70 -7.99
CA PRO A 268 -6.40 2.64 -7.29
C PRO A 268 -6.29 2.80 -5.76
N SER A 269 -6.50 4.02 -5.25
CA SER A 269 -6.50 4.29 -3.81
C SER A 269 -7.61 3.56 -3.04
N LEU A 270 -8.70 3.19 -3.72
CA LEU A 270 -9.84 2.46 -3.14
C LEU A 270 -9.52 0.99 -2.83
N LEU A 271 -8.39 0.46 -3.30
CA LEU A 271 -7.90 -0.86 -2.91
C LEU A 271 -6.97 -0.75 -1.71
N ASP A 272 -7.41 -1.17 -0.53
CA ASP A 272 -6.58 -1.11 0.68
C ASP A 272 -5.23 -1.86 0.48
N PRO A 273 -4.11 -1.40 1.07
CA PRO A 273 -2.83 -2.12 1.00
C PRO A 273 -2.92 -3.59 1.43
N ALA A 274 -3.80 -3.93 2.37
CA ALA A 274 -4.07 -5.31 2.76
C ALA A 274 -4.75 -6.12 1.66
N VAL A 275 -5.65 -5.51 0.88
CA VAL A 275 -6.28 -6.13 -0.29
C VAL A 275 -5.22 -6.38 -1.37
N ILE A 276 -4.37 -5.39 -1.66
CA ILE A 276 -3.26 -5.55 -2.62
C ILE A 276 -2.33 -6.69 -2.19
N ARG A 277 -2.01 -6.76 -0.89
CA ARG A 277 -1.21 -7.85 -0.33
C ARG A 277 -1.90 -9.20 -0.47
N TYR A 278 -3.19 -9.28 -0.17
CA TYR A 278 -4.00 -10.49 -0.34
C TYR A 278 -4.01 -10.97 -1.80
N ILE A 279 -4.24 -10.07 -2.75
CA ILE A 279 -4.21 -10.35 -4.19
C ILE A 279 -2.84 -10.93 -4.62
N LYS A 280 -1.73 -10.36 -4.13
CA LYS A 280 -0.39 -10.84 -4.45
C LYS A 280 -0.07 -12.20 -3.81
N GLU A 281 -0.42 -12.39 -2.54
CA GLU A 281 -0.03 -13.59 -1.78
C GLU A 281 -0.96 -14.78 -2.00
N ILE A 282 -2.29 -14.56 -2.02
CA ILE A 282 -3.31 -15.62 -2.09
C ILE A 282 -3.77 -15.87 -3.52
N TRP A 283 -3.96 -14.82 -4.32
CA TRP A 283 -4.32 -14.97 -5.74
C TRP A 283 -3.08 -15.00 -6.65
N HIS A 284 -1.88 -14.95 -6.08
CA HIS A 284 -0.61 -15.09 -6.78
C HIS A 284 -0.38 -14.08 -7.92
N PHE A 285 -0.90 -12.86 -7.78
CA PHE A 285 -0.67 -11.79 -8.75
C PHE A 285 0.81 -11.37 -8.82
N ASN A 286 1.40 -11.49 -10.01
CA ASN A 286 2.82 -11.20 -10.26
C ASN A 286 3.04 -10.32 -11.51
N LYS A 287 2.19 -9.30 -11.68
CA LYS A 287 2.11 -8.39 -12.85
C LYS A 287 1.42 -8.96 -14.08
N LYS A 288 1.28 -10.28 -14.21
CA LYS A 288 0.42 -10.86 -15.25
C LYS A 288 -1.05 -10.64 -14.89
N PRO A 289 -1.91 -10.25 -15.83
CA PRO A 289 -3.31 -10.06 -15.54
C PRO A 289 -3.96 -11.36 -15.07
N LEU A 290 -4.89 -11.22 -14.12
CA LEU A 290 -5.69 -12.31 -13.59
C LEU A 290 -7.17 -12.00 -13.77
N LEU A 291 -7.97 -13.03 -14.01
CA LEU A 291 -9.43 -12.91 -14.06
C LEU A 291 -10.03 -13.80 -12.96
N VAL A 292 -10.20 -13.24 -11.76
CA VAL A 292 -10.73 -13.99 -10.61
C VAL A 292 -12.25 -14.00 -10.68
N VAL A 293 -12.87 -15.17 -10.57
CA VAL A 293 -14.32 -15.32 -10.66
C VAL A 293 -14.92 -15.43 -9.28
N LEU A 294 -15.84 -14.52 -8.95
CA LEU A 294 -16.68 -14.58 -7.74
C LEU A 294 -18.09 -15.06 -8.09
N ASP A 295 -18.58 -16.04 -7.34
CA ASP A 295 -19.98 -16.48 -7.41
C ASP A 295 -20.93 -15.42 -6.79
N PRO A 296 -22.27 -15.57 -6.94
CA PRO A 296 -23.25 -14.66 -6.35
C PRO A 296 -23.19 -14.53 -4.81
N HIS A 297 -22.50 -15.45 -4.13
CA HIS A 297 -22.28 -15.49 -2.69
C HIS A 297 -20.89 -14.94 -2.29
N GLY A 298 -20.09 -14.48 -3.26
CA GLY A 298 -18.77 -13.88 -3.02
C GLY A 298 -17.64 -14.90 -2.84
N ARG A 299 -17.87 -16.18 -3.11
CA ARG A 299 -16.82 -17.20 -3.07
C ARG A 299 -16.01 -17.20 -4.36
N VAL A 300 -14.73 -17.53 -4.27
CA VAL A 300 -13.87 -17.68 -5.44
C VAL A 300 -14.24 -18.97 -6.16
N ALA A 301 -14.88 -18.85 -7.32
CA ALA A 301 -15.28 -19.95 -8.18
C ALA A 301 -14.11 -20.44 -9.07
N ASN A 302 -13.22 -19.53 -9.45
CA ASN A 302 -11.97 -19.82 -10.13
C ASN A 302 -10.95 -18.71 -9.82
N PRO A 303 -9.74 -19.03 -9.34
CA PRO A 303 -8.69 -18.04 -9.07
C PRO A 303 -8.12 -17.37 -10.32
N ASN A 304 -8.26 -17.98 -11.50
CA ASN A 304 -7.88 -17.36 -12.77
C ASN A 304 -8.62 -18.02 -13.93
N ALA A 305 -9.66 -17.36 -14.46
CA ALA A 305 -10.45 -17.83 -15.60
C ALA A 305 -10.03 -17.18 -16.93
N LEU A 306 -8.87 -16.54 -16.98
CA LEU A 306 -8.46 -15.77 -18.15
C LEU A 306 -8.25 -16.67 -19.37
N HIS A 307 -7.58 -17.80 -19.19
CA HIS A 307 -7.47 -18.83 -20.23
C HIS A 307 -8.82 -19.46 -20.56
N MET A 308 -9.72 -19.59 -19.59
CA MET A 308 -11.05 -20.11 -19.88
C MET A 308 -11.81 -19.22 -20.86
N MET A 309 -11.71 -17.90 -20.66
CA MET A 309 -12.30 -16.92 -21.54
C MET A 309 -11.70 -16.98 -22.94
N TRP A 310 -10.38 -17.16 -23.04
CA TRP A 310 -9.69 -17.21 -24.33
C TRP A 310 -9.94 -18.49 -25.12
N ILE A 311 -10.02 -19.64 -24.45
CA ILE A 311 -10.14 -20.93 -25.11
C ILE A 311 -11.60 -21.27 -25.42
N TRP A 312 -12.51 -21.08 -24.46
CA TRP A 312 -13.90 -21.56 -24.58
C TRP A 312 -14.94 -20.44 -24.67
N GLY A 313 -14.54 -19.17 -24.51
CA GLY A 313 -15.45 -18.03 -24.61
C GLY A 313 -16.71 -18.19 -23.74
N SER A 314 -17.89 -18.09 -24.35
CA SER A 314 -19.18 -18.22 -23.65
C SER A 314 -19.43 -19.61 -23.06
N MET A 315 -18.85 -20.68 -23.65
CA MET A 315 -19.03 -22.06 -23.16
C MET A 315 -18.37 -22.29 -21.79
N ALA A 316 -17.40 -21.45 -21.43
CA ALA A 316 -16.74 -21.49 -20.13
C ALA A 316 -17.65 -21.07 -18.98
N PHE A 317 -18.78 -20.37 -19.23
CA PHE A 317 -19.70 -19.97 -18.17
C PHE A 317 -20.16 -21.21 -17.34
N PRO A 318 -20.21 -21.13 -15.99
CA PRO A 318 -20.02 -19.97 -15.11
C PRO A 318 -18.56 -19.69 -14.70
N PHE A 319 -17.58 -20.10 -15.51
CA PHE A 319 -16.15 -19.90 -15.32
C PHE A 319 -15.63 -20.52 -14.01
N THR A 320 -16.23 -21.63 -13.56
CA THR A 320 -15.79 -22.38 -12.38
C THR A 320 -14.68 -23.36 -12.74
N THR A 321 -13.80 -23.69 -11.79
CA THR A 321 -12.79 -24.73 -11.99
C THR A 321 -13.42 -26.08 -12.38
N ALA A 322 -14.56 -26.45 -11.78
CA ALA A 322 -15.27 -27.68 -12.14
C ALA A 322 -15.80 -27.66 -13.59
N ARG A 323 -16.18 -26.48 -14.11
CA ARG A 323 -16.60 -26.32 -15.51
C ARG A 323 -15.40 -26.45 -16.44
N GLU A 324 -14.26 -25.89 -16.07
CA GLU A 324 -13.01 -26.05 -16.80
C GLU A 324 -12.61 -27.52 -16.94
N GLU A 325 -12.62 -28.27 -15.83
CA GLU A 325 -12.32 -29.71 -15.84
C GLU A 325 -13.31 -30.51 -16.68
N ALA A 326 -14.57 -30.08 -16.78
CA ALA A 326 -15.55 -30.71 -17.66
C ALA A 326 -15.22 -30.44 -19.13
N LEU A 327 -14.89 -29.20 -19.49
CA LEU A 327 -14.53 -28.82 -20.86
C LEU A 327 -13.28 -29.57 -21.33
N TRP A 328 -12.24 -29.67 -20.49
CA TRP A 328 -11.05 -30.46 -20.82
C TRP A 328 -11.29 -31.96 -20.95
N ARG A 329 -12.27 -32.52 -20.22
CA ARG A 329 -12.62 -33.94 -20.33
C ARG A 329 -13.38 -34.25 -21.62
N ASP A 330 -14.20 -33.32 -22.07
CA ASP A 330 -14.98 -33.46 -23.30
C ASP A 330 -14.14 -33.12 -24.55
N GLU A 331 -13.06 -32.35 -24.38
CA GLU A 331 -12.18 -31.96 -25.48
C GLU A 331 -11.29 -33.12 -25.94
N THR A 332 -11.35 -33.40 -27.24
CA THR A 332 -10.39 -34.30 -27.90
C THR A 332 -9.38 -33.40 -28.58
N TRP A 333 -8.08 -33.44 -28.22
CA TRP A 333 -6.99 -32.59 -28.75
C TRP A 333 -6.99 -32.42 -30.28
N ARG A 334 -7.88 -31.56 -30.80
CA ARG A 334 -8.03 -31.27 -32.23
C ARG A 334 -7.14 -30.11 -32.59
N ILE A 335 -6.68 -30.11 -33.84
CA ILE A 335 -5.90 -28.99 -34.39
C ILE A 335 -6.68 -27.67 -34.35
N GLU A 336 -8.02 -27.77 -34.32
CA GLU A 336 -8.97 -26.68 -34.07
C GLU A 336 -8.59 -25.90 -32.80
N LEU A 337 -8.40 -26.58 -31.67
CA LEU A 337 -8.02 -25.95 -30.41
C LEU A 337 -6.65 -25.23 -30.46
N LEU A 338 -5.72 -25.74 -31.26
CA LEU A 338 -4.34 -25.25 -31.30
C LEU A 338 -4.11 -24.14 -32.34
N ALA A 339 -4.94 -24.06 -33.37
CA ALA A 339 -4.61 -23.29 -34.56
C ALA A 339 -5.73 -22.40 -35.09
N ASP A 340 -6.95 -22.48 -34.55
CA ASP A 340 -8.06 -21.61 -34.93
C ASP A 340 -7.73 -20.12 -34.70
N ALA A 341 -6.97 -19.81 -33.65
CA ALA A 341 -6.50 -18.45 -33.36
C ALA A 341 -5.31 -17.98 -34.23
N VAL A 342 -4.61 -18.89 -34.92
CA VAL A 342 -3.36 -18.58 -35.65
C VAL A 342 -3.59 -18.54 -37.16
N GLU A 343 -4.43 -19.43 -37.70
CA GLU A 343 -4.65 -19.53 -39.14
C GLU A 343 -6.13 -19.87 -39.45
N PRO A 344 -6.95 -18.86 -39.80
CA PRO A 344 -8.37 -19.06 -40.11
C PRO A 344 -8.62 -20.00 -41.30
N MET A 345 -7.64 -20.18 -42.19
CA MET A 345 -7.75 -21.09 -43.35
C MET A 345 -7.47 -22.55 -43.00
N ILE A 346 -7.08 -22.87 -41.76
CA ILE A 346 -6.70 -24.24 -41.39
C ILE A 346 -7.85 -25.24 -41.61
N PHE A 347 -9.10 -24.77 -41.47
CA PHE A 347 -10.30 -25.54 -41.81
C PHE A 347 -10.33 -25.97 -43.27
N THR A 348 -10.00 -25.05 -44.19
CA THR A 348 -9.97 -25.37 -45.63
C THR A 348 -8.86 -26.36 -45.94
N TRP A 349 -7.73 -26.29 -45.24
CA TRP A 349 -6.58 -27.18 -45.46
C TRP A 349 -6.82 -28.58 -44.94
N VAL A 350 -7.44 -28.73 -43.76
CA VAL A 350 -7.85 -30.03 -43.22
C VAL A 350 -8.87 -30.70 -44.15
N TRP A 351 -9.85 -29.95 -44.66
CA TRP A 351 -10.82 -30.46 -45.65
C TRP A 351 -10.19 -30.86 -46.98
N GLN A 352 -9.14 -30.16 -47.41
CA GLN A 352 -8.40 -30.45 -48.64
C GLN A 352 -7.32 -31.54 -48.48
N GLN A 353 -7.21 -32.18 -47.30
CA GLN A 353 -6.15 -33.14 -46.96
C GLN A 353 -4.73 -32.60 -47.16
N LEU A 354 -4.53 -31.30 -46.95
CA LEU A 354 -3.19 -30.69 -46.98
C LEU A 354 -2.44 -31.02 -45.67
N PHE A 355 -1.19 -31.46 -45.80
CA PHE A 355 -0.34 -31.78 -44.66
C PHE A 355 0.23 -30.49 -44.05
N ILE A 356 -0.02 -30.27 -42.76
CA ILE A 356 0.57 -29.17 -42.00
C ILE A 356 1.88 -29.66 -41.40
N PHE A 357 3.00 -29.13 -41.89
CA PHE A 357 4.32 -29.38 -41.31
C PHE A 357 4.58 -28.36 -40.19
N ILE A 358 4.60 -28.83 -38.94
CA ILE A 358 5.13 -28.05 -37.82
C ILE A 358 6.64 -28.29 -37.77
N PRO A 359 7.48 -27.30 -38.10
CA PRO A 359 8.92 -27.48 -38.01
C PRO A 359 9.30 -27.65 -36.54
N ASN A 360 9.78 -28.85 -36.17
CA ASN A 360 10.37 -29.10 -34.86
C ASN A 360 11.47 -28.06 -34.62
N SER A 361 11.35 -27.30 -33.53
CA SER A 361 12.51 -26.63 -32.95
C SER A 361 13.50 -27.72 -32.54
N LEU A 362 14.66 -27.71 -33.19
CA LEU A 362 15.80 -28.57 -32.87
C LEU A 362 16.23 -28.32 -31.42
N VAL A 363 15.75 -29.15 -30.49
CA VAL A 363 16.48 -29.43 -29.26
C VAL A 363 17.51 -30.48 -29.63
N THR A 364 18.76 -30.04 -29.79
CA THR A 364 19.90 -30.95 -29.89
C THR A 364 20.04 -31.66 -28.53
N PRO A 365 20.11 -33.00 -28.49
CA PRO A 365 20.51 -33.70 -27.27
C PRO A 365 22.01 -33.49 -27.08
N ASP A 366 22.40 -32.92 -25.95
CA ASP A 366 23.79 -32.90 -25.48
C ASP A 366 24.34 -34.33 -25.49
N VAL A 367 25.33 -34.57 -26.36
CA VAL A 367 26.15 -35.77 -26.32
C VAL A 367 27.22 -35.56 -25.24
N PRO A 368 27.36 -36.46 -24.26
CA PRO A 368 28.43 -36.35 -23.28
C PRO A 368 29.76 -36.64 -23.99
N LYS A 369 30.74 -35.76 -23.82
CA LYS A 369 32.14 -36.05 -24.17
C LYS A 369 32.83 -36.63 -22.94
N ASP A 370 33.47 -37.77 -23.17
CA ASP A 370 34.39 -38.45 -22.25
C ASP A 370 35.50 -37.54 -21.69
#